data_AF-A0A4R9ET02-F1
#
_entry.id   AF-A0A4R9ET02-F1
#
_cell.length_a   1.000
_cell.length_b   1.000
_cell.length_c   1.000
_cell.angle_alpha   90.00
_cell.angle_beta   90.00
_cell.angle_gamma   90.00
#
_symmetry.space_group_name_H-M   'P 1'
#
loop_
_entity.id
_entity.type
_entity.pdbx_description
1 polymer ?
#
loop_
_entity_poly.entity_id
_entity_poly.type
_entity_poly.pdbx_seq_one_letter_code
_entity_poly.pdbx_strand_id
1 'polypeptide(L)'
;MSDSVQQWDDILADLLVECGHCHGPMSPLPAGAAEPAYECLQKAHDKCTQATMPALELEDYVAHQVLGEMAKPAVADALTQALLTMVETDLSTLTEDLATRDALDGVPAEQIEARRRELHAERRTLNRFMDEDTFSPRWLAEWWDHRAAEAPHRKRQLCASFFTRIELLAGPAPEPDALYDDRVVLHWKTWDDPAGGTGPGGTQ
;
A
#
# COMPACT_ATOMS: atom_id res chain seq x y z
N MET A 1 27.07 -9.61 -13.11
CA MET A 1 26.06 -8.54 -13.00
C MET A 1 25.38 -8.81 -11.68
N SER A 2 25.69 -8.01 -10.64
CA SER A 2 25.05 -8.17 -9.35
C SER A 2 23.63 -7.66 -9.50
N ASP A 3 22.64 -8.55 -9.38
CA ASP A 3 21.26 -8.13 -9.15
C ASP A 3 21.28 -7.32 -7.85
N SER A 4 21.20 -6.00 -7.98
CA SER A 4 21.00 -5.12 -6.84
C SER A 4 19.65 -5.48 -6.24
N VAL A 5 19.67 -6.20 -5.12
CA VAL A 5 18.48 -6.50 -4.34
C VAL A 5 17.90 -5.15 -3.91
N GLN A 6 16.79 -4.76 -4.52
CA GLN A 6 16.04 -3.57 -4.13
C GLN A 6 15.66 -3.74 -2.66
N GLN A 7 16.11 -2.82 -1.80
CA GLN A 7 15.92 -2.94 -0.36
C GLN A 7 14.61 -2.30 0.14
N TRP A 8 13.79 -1.75 -0.77
CA TRP A 8 12.57 -1.00 -0.48
C TRP A 8 11.41 -1.50 -1.35
N ASP A 9 10.20 -1.51 -0.79
CA ASP A 9 9.04 -2.26 -1.33
C ASP A 9 8.31 -1.53 -2.48
N ASP A 10 8.65 -0.27 -2.74
CA ASP A 10 8.02 0.61 -3.73
C ASP A 10 6.50 0.71 -3.50
N ILE A 11 6.09 0.82 -2.24
CA ILE A 11 4.68 0.86 -1.83
C ILE A 11 3.99 2.18 -2.20
N LEU A 12 4.74 3.24 -2.49
CA LEU A 12 4.18 4.56 -2.79
C LEU A 12 4.12 4.86 -4.29
N ALA A 13 4.50 3.92 -5.17
CA ALA A 13 4.57 4.14 -6.61
C ALA A 13 3.25 4.64 -7.22
N ASP A 14 2.12 4.12 -6.72
CA ASP A 14 0.77 4.43 -7.18
C ASP A 14 0.08 5.50 -6.31
N LEU A 15 0.83 6.11 -5.38
CA LEU A 15 0.33 7.14 -4.49
C LEU A 15 0.94 8.50 -4.83
N LEU A 16 0.13 9.55 -4.67
CA LEU A 16 0.59 10.91 -4.86
C LEU A 16 1.46 11.34 -3.67
N VAL A 17 2.78 11.28 -3.86
CA VAL A 17 3.77 11.87 -2.95
C VAL A 17 4.14 13.26 -3.49
N GLU A 18 3.97 14.28 -2.65
CA GLU A 18 4.16 15.69 -3.00
C GLU A 18 5.16 16.38 -2.09
N CYS A 19 5.82 17.40 -2.62
CA CYS A 19 6.62 18.31 -1.83
C CYS A 19 5.71 19.20 -0.99
N GLY A 20 5.84 19.19 0.34
CA GLY A 20 5.05 20.04 1.23
C GLY A 20 5.31 21.55 1.09
N HIS A 21 6.27 21.97 0.25
CA HIS A 21 6.58 23.39 0.00
C HIS A 21 6.02 23.93 -1.31
N CYS A 22 5.95 23.12 -2.37
CA CYS A 22 5.47 23.54 -3.69
C CYS A 22 4.31 22.71 -4.23
N HIS A 23 3.90 21.67 -3.51
CA HIS A 23 2.91 20.66 -3.90
C HIS A 23 3.24 20.00 -5.26
N GLY A 24 4.51 20.05 -5.66
CA GLY A 24 5.00 19.37 -6.85
C GLY A 24 5.22 17.88 -6.59
N PRO A 25 5.17 17.04 -7.64
CA PRO A 25 5.37 15.60 -7.49
C PRO A 25 6.77 15.29 -6.97
N MET A 26 6.85 14.26 -6.14
CA MET A 26 8.08 13.64 -5.66
C MET A 26 8.21 12.22 -6.19
N SER A 27 9.43 11.80 -6.44
CA SER A 27 9.71 10.47 -6.98
C SER A 27 11.03 9.94 -6.42
N PRO A 28 11.17 8.61 -6.23
CA PRO A 28 12.43 8.01 -5.81
C PRO A 28 13.46 8.13 -6.94
N LEU A 29 14.53 8.87 -6.69
CA LEU A 29 15.62 9.10 -7.64
C LEU A 29 16.97 8.55 -7.11
N PRO A 30 17.84 8.04 -8.00
CA PRO A 30 17.52 7.63 -9.37
C PRO A 30 16.64 6.37 -9.38
N ALA A 31 15.71 6.29 -10.33
CA ALA A 31 14.81 5.14 -10.45
C ALA A 31 15.62 3.83 -10.64
N GLY A 32 15.27 2.79 -9.88
CA GLY A 32 15.97 1.50 -9.90
C GLY A 32 17.30 1.47 -9.14
N ALA A 33 17.67 2.53 -8.42
CA ALA A 33 18.78 2.48 -7.48
C ALA A 33 18.47 1.52 -6.33
N ALA A 34 19.52 0.94 -5.74
CA ALA A 34 19.39 0.10 -4.55
C ALA A 34 18.84 0.88 -3.35
N GLU A 35 19.25 2.15 -3.24
CA GLU A 35 18.89 3.08 -2.16
C GLU A 35 18.53 4.45 -2.78
N PRO A 36 17.35 4.59 -3.42
CA PRO A 36 16.90 5.87 -3.96
C PRO A 36 16.40 6.78 -2.83
N ALA A 37 16.24 8.06 -3.12
CA ALA A 37 15.59 9.03 -2.24
C ALA A 37 14.42 9.70 -2.94
N TYR A 38 13.31 9.91 -2.23
CA TYR A 38 12.23 10.76 -2.72
C TYR A 38 12.75 12.19 -2.80
N GLU A 39 12.70 12.76 -4.00
CA GLU A 39 13.10 14.14 -4.26
C GLU A 39 11.98 14.91 -4.95
N CYS A 40 11.87 16.21 -4.66
CA CYS A 40 10.97 17.10 -5.40
C CYS A 40 11.44 17.24 -6.85
N LEU A 41 10.59 16.89 -7.81
CA LEU A 41 10.92 16.96 -9.23
C LEU A 41 10.93 18.40 -9.76
N GLN A 42 10.18 19.30 -9.11
CA GLN A 42 10.09 20.70 -9.55
C GLN A 42 11.26 21.55 -9.08
N LYS A 43 11.88 21.22 -7.93
CA LYS A 43 13.01 21.97 -7.32
C LYS A 43 12.81 23.49 -7.36
N ALA A 44 11.57 23.94 -7.16
CA ALA A 44 11.18 25.32 -7.44
C ALA A 44 11.90 26.31 -6.54
N HIS A 45 12.18 25.94 -5.28
CA HIS A 45 12.76 26.79 -4.24
C HIS A 45 13.80 25.99 -3.43
N ASP A 46 14.69 26.65 -2.68
CA ASP A 46 15.74 25.98 -1.87
C ASP A 46 15.16 24.93 -0.91
N LYS A 47 14.01 25.22 -0.28
CA LYS A 47 13.31 24.27 0.60
C LYS A 47 12.82 23.02 -0.14
N CYS A 48 12.48 23.12 -1.43
CA CYS A 48 12.07 21.96 -2.23
C CYS A 48 13.25 21.02 -2.48
N THR A 49 14.45 21.58 -2.67
CA THR A 49 15.69 20.80 -2.85
C THR A 49 16.11 20.10 -1.56
N GLN A 50 15.72 20.66 -0.41
CA GLN A 50 15.98 20.08 0.92
C GLN A 50 14.89 19.09 1.37
N ALA A 51 13.73 19.05 0.69
CA ALA A 51 12.69 18.05 0.92
C ALA A 51 13.11 16.74 0.25
N THR A 52 13.95 15.98 0.96
CA THR A 52 14.45 14.69 0.50
C THR A 52 14.45 13.68 1.65
N MET A 53 14.17 12.42 1.33
CA MET A 53 14.14 11.32 2.29
C MET A 53 14.49 10.01 1.57
N PRO A 54 15.37 9.16 2.13
CA PRO A 54 15.60 7.81 1.62
C PRO A 54 14.27 7.06 1.41
N ALA A 55 14.16 6.32 0.30
CA ALA A 55 12.92 5.62 -0.03
C ALA A 55 12.55 4.60 1.04
N LEU A 56 13.51 3.80 1.51
CA LEU A 56 13.29 2.86 2.61
C LEU A 56 12.74 3.56 3.86
N GLU A 57 13.31 4.70 4.24
CA GLU A 57 12.89 5.45 5.43
C GLU A 57 11.46 5.97 5.32
N LEU A 58 11.10 6.57 4.17
CA LEU A 58 9.73 7.05 3.93
C LEU A 58 8.73 5.89 3.91
N GLU A 59 9.05 4.82 3.20
CA GLU A 59 8.16 3.68 3.03
C GLU A 59 7.98 2.89 4.31
N ASP A 60 9.04 2.69 5.09
CA ASP A 60 8.94 2.08 6.42
C ASP A 60 8.05 2.94 7.31
N TYR A 61 8.25 4.26 7.34
CA TYR A 61 7.39 5.15 8.13
C TYR A 61 5.91 5.01 7.72
N VAL A 62 5.61 5.07 6.42
CA VAL A 62 4.23 4.93 5.93
C VAL A 62 3.65 3.54 6.25
N ALA A 63 4.44 2.48 6.08
CA ALA A 63 4.04 1.11 6.42
C ALA A 63 3.66 0.99 7.90
N HIS A 64 4.47 1.55 8.81
CA HIS A 64 4.17 1.56 10.24
C HIS A 64 2.88 2.31 10.55
N GLN A 65 2.64 3.46 9.91
CA GLN A 65 1.40 4.22 10.13
C GLN A 65 0.18 3.47 9.59
N VAL A 66 0.28 2.85 8.41
CA VAL A 66 -0.80 2.01 7.84
C VAL A 66 -1.11 0.84 8.77
N LEU A 67 -0.10 0.07 9.20
CA LEU A 67 -0.29 -1.06 10.12
C LEU A 67 -0.89 -0.62 11.47
N GLY A 68 -0.48 0.55 11.97
CA GLY A 68 -1.03 1.15 13.19
C GLY A 68 -2.52 1.52 13.05
N GLU A 69 -2.92 2.10 11.92
CA GLU A 69 -4.33 2.38 11.64
C GLU A 69 -5.15 1.11 11.48
N MET A 70 -4.62 0.11 10.77
CA MET A 70 -5.30 -1.17 10.55
C MET A 70 -5.57 -1.94 11.87
N ALA A 71 -4.78 -1.69 12.92
CA ALA A 71 -4.99 -2.28 14.23
C ALA A 71 -6.16 -1.65 15.02
N LYS A 72 -6.73 -0.52 14.55
CA LYS A 72 -7.86 0.13 15.22
C LYS A 72 -9.17 -0.58 14.89
N PRO A 73 -9.99 -0.96 15.89
CA PRO A 73 -11.26 -1.64 15.65
C PRO A 73 -12.22 -0.89 14.72
N ALA A 74 -12.30 0.44 14.83
CA ALA A 74 -13.16 1.27 13.98
C ALA A 74 -12.74 1.31 12.50
N VAL A 75 -11.48 0.94 12.21
CA VAL A 75 -10.91 0.88 10.85
C VAL A 75 -11.03 -0.54 10.30
N ALA A 76 -11.16 -1.57 11.15
CA ALA A 76 -11.15 -2.96 10.73
C ALA A 76 -12.26 -3.31 9.71
N ASP A 77 -13.49 -2.80 9.89
CA ASP A 77 -14.63 -3.14 9.02
C ASP A 77 -14.46 -2.60 7.60
N ALA A 78 -14.15 -1.32 7.47
CA ALA A 78 -13.96 -0.68 6.16
C ALA A 78 -12.68 -1.18 5.47
N LEU A 79 -11.65 -1.55 6.24
CA LEU A 79 -10.46 -2.22 5.74
C LEU A 79 -10.78 -3.60 5.19
N THR A 80 -11.61 -4.37 5.91
CA THR A 80 -12.07 -5.68 5.46
C THR A 80 -12.79 -5.54 4.13
N GLN A 81 -13.69 -4.57 3.97
CA GLN A 81 -14.36 -4.32 2.69
C GLN A 81 -13.39 -3.94 1.55
N ALA A 82 -12.39 -3.09 1.82
CA ALA A 82 -11.38 -2.73 0.83
C ALA A 82 -10.54 -3.94 0.40
N LEU A 83 -10.13 -4.78 1.36
CA LEU A 83 -9.36 -6.00 1.09
C LEU A 83 -10.19 -7.07 0.38
N LEU A 84 -11.47 -7.22 0.73
CA LEU A 84 -12.42 -8.09 0.01
C LEU A 84 -12.55 -7.67 -1.45
N THR A 85 -12.77 -6.38 -1.71
CA THR A 85 -12.91 -5.84 -3.08
C THR A 85 -11.65 -6.11 -3.93
N MET A 86 -10.47 -5.96 -3.32
CA MET A 86 -9.19 -6.25 -3.97
C MET A 86 -9.08 -7.74 -4.33
N VAL A 87 -9.36 -8.63 -3.38
CA VAL A 87 -9.29 -10.08 -3.63
C VAL A 87 -10.35 -10.54 -4.63
N GLU A 88 -11.56 -9.99 -4.60
CA GLU A 88 -12.60 -10.30 -5.58
C GLU A 88 -12.18 -9.90 -7.00
N THR A 89 -11.57 -8.72 -7.16
CA THR A 89 -11.03 -8.26 -8.45
C THR A 89 -9.93 -9.19 -8.96
N ASP A 90 -9.01 -9.59 -8.08
CA ASP A 90 -7.95 -10.54 -8.40
C ASP A 90 -8.50 -11.93 -8.76
N LEU A 91 -9.48 -12.42 -8.01
CA LEU A 91 -10.14 -13.69 -8.29
C LEU A 91 -10.83 -13.69 -9.65
N SER A 92 -11.51 -12.60 -10.02
CA SER A 92 -12.13 -12.45 -11.35
C SER A 92 -11.06 -12.51 -12.44
N THR A 93 -10.01 -11.71 -12.30
CA THR A 93 -8.89 -11.63 -13.25
C THR A 93 -8.20 -12.99 -13.40
N LEU A 94 -7.89 -13.67 -12.29
CA LEU A 94 -7.26 -15.00 -12.29
C LEU A 94 -8.16 -16.07 -12.93
N THR A 95 -9.48 -15.98 -12.70
CA THR A 95 -10.45 -16.93 -13.25
C THR A 95 -10.55 -16.77 -14.77
N GLU A 96 -10.66 -15.54 -15.27
CA GLU A 96 -10.70 -15.23 -16.70
C GLU A 96 -9.42 -15.64 -17.42
N ASP A 97 -8.26 -15.34 -16.80
CA ASP A 97 -6.94 -15.67 -17.31
C ASP A 97 -6.69 -17.19 -17.34
N LEU A 98 -7.14 -17.92 -16.32
CA LEU A 98 -7.11 -19.39 -16.32
C LEU A 98 -8.04 -19.96 -17.40
N ALA A 99 -9.27 -19.46 -17.52
CA ALA A 99 -10.21 -19.93 -18.54
C ALA A 99 -9.69 -19.69 -19.96
N THR A 100 -9.02 -18.55 -20.18
CA THR A 100 -8.38 -18.22 -21.46
C THR A 100 -7.24 -19.19 -21.75
N ARG A 101 -6.37 -19.49 -20.77
CA ARG A 101 -5.26 -20.45 -20.97
C ARG A 101 -5.74 -21.88 -21.16
N ASP A 102 -6.77 -22.31 -20.44
CA ASP A 102 -7.39 -23.64 -20.61
C ASP A 102 -8.00 -23.80 -22.02
N ALA A 103 -8.46 -22.71 -22.64
CA ALA A 103 -9.06 -22.70 -23.98
C ALA A 103 -8.04 -22.58 -25.13
N LEU A 104 -6.79 -22.20 -24.85
CA LEU A 104 -5.75 -22.02 -25.85
C LEU A 104 -4.93 -23.30 -26.04
N ASP A 105 -4.86 -23.78 -27.28
CA ASP A 105 -3.96 -24.87 -27.65
C ASP A 105 -2.49 -24.42 -27.54
N GLY A 106 -1.65 -25.25 -26.90
CA GLY A 106 -0.20 -25.03 -26.81
C GLY A 106 0.30 -24.34 -25.55
N VAL A 107 -0.57 -24.05 -24.57
CA VAL A 107 -0.12 -23.60 -23.24
C VAL A 107 0.42 -24.79 -22.44
N PRO A 108 1.65 -24.72 -21.88
CA PRO A 108 2.19 -25.79 -21.04
C PRO A 108 1.32 -26.07 -19.81
N ALA A 109 1.06 -27.35 -19.52
CA ALA A 109 0.23 -27.78 -18.39
C ALA A 109 0.73 -27.25 -17.03
N GLU A 110 2.05 -27.09 -16.88
CA GLU A 110 2.66 -26.52 -15.68
C GLU A 110 2.27 -25.06 -15.41
N GLN A 111 2.05 -24.27 -16.47
CA GLN A 111 1.62 -22.87 -16.34
C GLN A 111 0.15 -22.78 -15.94
N ILE A 112 -0.69 -23.66 -16.50
CA ILE A 112 -2.10 -23.79 -16.10
C ILE A 112 -2.18 -24.18 -14.62
N GLU A 113 -1.39 -25.18 -14.19
CA GLU A 113 -1.40 -25.65 -12.81
C GLU A 113 -0.84 -24.63 -11.82
N ALA A 114 0.18 -23.86 -12.22
CA ALA A 114 0.67 -22.73 -11.44
C ALA A 114 -0.46 -21.69 -11.21
N ARG A 115 -1.20 -21.34 -12.27
CA ARG A 115 -2.30 -20.38 -12.16
C ARG A 115 -3.48 -20.91 -11.33
N ARG A 116 -3.78 -22.21 -11.41
CA ARG A 116 -4.75 -22.86 -10.50
C ARG A 116 -4.32 -22.77 -9.04
N ARG A 117 -3.03 -23.00 -8.74
CA ARG A 117 -2.51 -22.88 -7.36
C ARG A 117 -2.65 -21.46 -6.83
N GLU A 118 -2.36 -20.46 -7.65
CA GLU A 118 -2.54 -19.04 -7.31
C GLU A 118 -4.02 -18.72 -7.02
N LEU A 119 -4.94 -19.13 -7.90
CA LEU A 119 -6.38 -18.96 -7.69
C LEU A 119 -6.84 -19.62 -6.38
N HIS A 120 -6.34 -20.81 -6.06
CA HIS A 120 -6.63 -21.48 -4.79
C HIS A 120 -6.05 -20.72 -3.58
N ALA A 121 -4.87 -20.11 -3.70
CA ALA A 121 -4.29 -19.30 -2.64
C ALA A 121 -5.10 -18.03 -2.38
N GLU A 122 -5.59 -17.37 -3.43
CA GLU A 122 -6.48 -16.21 -3.30
C GLU A 122 -7.82 -16.57 -2.66
N ARG A 123 -8.44 -17.68 -3.06
CA ARG A 123 -9.67 -18.15 -2.40
C ARG A 123 -9.48 -18.43 -0.92
N ARG A 124 -8.32 -18.99 -0.52
CA ARG A 124 -7.99 -19.17 0.91
C ARG A 124 -7.82 -17.84 1.62
N THR A 125 -7.24 -16.84 0.95
CA THR A 125 -7.09 -15.49 1.51
C THR A 125 -8.46 -14.84 1.72
N LEU A 126 -9.35 -14.91 0.72
CA LEU A 126 -10.74 -14.43 0.82
C LEU A 126 -11.46 -15.06 2.03
N ASN A 127 -11.38 -16.37 2.16
CA ASN A 127 -12.04 -17.07 3.26
C ASN A 127 -11.54 -16.62 4.65
N ARG A 128 -10.27 -16.21 4.77
CA ARG A 128 -9.75 -15.65 6.03
C ARG A 128 -10.24 -14.22 6.29
N PHE A 129 -10.42 -13.42 5.23
CA PHE A 129 -11.02 -12.08 5.38
C PHE A 129 -12.46 -12.13 5.87
N MET A 130 -13.23 -13.14 5.45
CA MET A 130 -14.61 -13.33 5.88
C MET A 130 -14.75 -14.01 7.25
N ASP A 131 -13.64 -14.48 7.83
CA ASP A 131 -13.62 -15.12 9.14
C ASP A 131 -13.21 -14.11 10.20
N GLU A 132 -14.22 -13.54 10.88
CA GLU A 132 -14.06 -12.54 11.95
C GLU A 132 -13.19 -13.04 13.11
N ASP A 133 -13.14 -14.37 13.36
CA ASP A 133 -12.30 -14.96 14.41
C ASP A 133 -10.83 -15.10 13.98
N THR A 134 -10.54 -15.02 12.67
CA THR A 134 -9.19 -15.14 12.09
C THR A 134 -8.57 -13.77 11.79
N PHE A 135 -9.39 -12.75 11.52
CA PHE A 135 -8.90 -11.40 11.25
C PHE A 135 -8.34 -10.76 12.53
N SER A 136 -7.01 -10.64 12.59
CA SER A 136 -6.31 -10.06 13.74
C SER A 136 -5.17 -9.14 13.30
N PRO A 137 -4.74 -8.16 14.12
CA PRO A 137 -3.57 -7.33 13.83
C PRO A 137 -2.31 -8.17 13.53
N ARG A 138 -2.16 -9.32 14.19
CA ARG A 138 -1.07 -10.26 13.92
C ARG A 138 -1.17 -10.83 12.50
N TRP A 139 -2.34 -11.30 12.10
CA TRP A 139 -2.56 -11.82 10.75
C TRP A 139 -2.30 -10.74 9.68
N LEU A 140 -2.67 -9.49 9.95
CA LEU A 140 -2.41 -8.36 9.05
C LEU A 140 -0.92 -8.04 8.89
N ALA A 141 -0.15 -8.06 9.99
CA ALA A 141 1.30 -7.91 9.93
C ALA A 141 1.95 -9.08 9.16
N GLU A 142 1.56 -10.32 9.44
CA GLU A 142 2.03 -11.50 8.71
C GLU A 142 1.66 -11.42 7.22
N TRP A 143 0.45 -10.94 6.88
CA TRP A 143 0.01 -10.70 5.51
C TRP A 143 0.86 -9.61 4.83
N TRP A 144 1.12 -8.49 5.51
CA TRP A 144 1.94 -7.41 4.99
C TRP A 144 3.35 -7.90 4.68
N ASP A 145 3.98 -8.62 5.60
CA ASP A 145 5.34 -9.12 5.45
C ASP A 145 5.46 -10.21 4.36
N HIS A 146 4.50 -11.15 4.29
CA HIS A 146 4.55 -12.22 3.29
C HIS A 146 4.20 -11.74 1.88
N ARG A 147 3.20 -10.85 1.74
CA ARG A 147 2.79 -10.34 0.42
C ARG A 147 3.77 -9.32 -0.16
N ALA A 148 4.64 -8.73 0.65
CA ALA A 148 5.77 -7.91 0.20
C ALA A 148 6.61 -8.64 -0.87
N ALA A 149 6.92 -9.90 -0.62
CA ALA A 149 7.79 -10.70 -1.45
C ALA A 149 7.11 -11.23 -2.72
N GLU A 150 5.79 -11.44 -2.68
CA GLU A 150 5.05 -12.10 -3.77
C GLU A 150 4.24 -11.15 -4.65
N ALA A 151 3.82 -9.99 -4.10
CA ALA A 151 2.89 -9.08 -4.77
C ALA A 151 3.02 -7.61 -4.27
N PRO A 152 4.13 -6.91 -4.57
CA PRO A 152 4.34 -5.51 -4.14
C PRO A 152 3.20 -4.55 -4.53
N HIS A 153 2.58 -4.77 -5.69
CA HIS A 153 1.43 -3.99 -6.17
C HIS A 153 0.24 -3.98 -5.20
N ARG A 154 0.06 -5.00 -4.36
CA ARG A 154 -1.03 -5.03 -3.38
C ARG A 154 -0.78 -4.11 -2.20
N LYS A 155 0.48 -3.99 -1.76
CA LYS A 155 0.85 -2.98 -0.76
C LYS A 155 0.58 -1.58 -1.29
N ARG A 156 0.87 -1.33 -2.57
CA ARG A 156 0.54 -0.06 -3.26
C ARG A 156 -0.96 0.21 -3.26
N GLN A 157 -1.77 -0.75 -3.71
CA GLN A 157 -3.22 -0.64 -3.71
C GLN A 157 -3.80 -0.42 -2.31
N LEU A 158 -3.24 -1.10 -1.30
CA LEU A 158 -3.66 -0.91 0.08
C LEU A 158 -3.30 0.49 0.57
N CYS A 159 -2.07 0.97 0.36
CA CYS A 159 -1.69 2.34 0.71
C CYS A 159 -2.57 3.37 0.00
N ALA A 160 -2.88 3.16 -1.28
CA ALA A 160 -3.81 3.98 -2.04
C ALA A 160 -5.24 3.98 -1.48
N SER A 161 -5.64 2.96 -0.71
CA SER A 161 -6.93 2.93 0.00
C SER A 161 -6.94 3.77 1.28
N PHE A 162 -5.77 4.01 1.88
CA PHE A 162 -5.61 4.80 3.11
C PHE A 162 -5.40 6.29 2.86
N PHE A 163 -4.69 6.66 1.79
CA PHE A 163 -4.22 8.02 1.61
C PHE A 163 -4.85 8.69 0.37
N THR A 164 -5.11 9.98 0.50
CA THR A 164 -5.40 10.87 -0.64
C THR A 164 -4.09 11.37 -1.26
N ARG A 165 -3.11 11.71 -0.42
CA ARG A 165 -1.75 12.12 -0.77
C ARG A 165 -0.84 12.06 0.46
N ILE A 166 0.46 12.13 0.23
CA ILE A 166 1.49 12.26 1.26
C ILE A 166 2.33 13.49 0.93
N GLU A 167 2.54 14.38 1.91
CA GLU A 167 3.48 15.49 1.75
C GLU A 167 4.79 15.19 2.47
N LEU A 168 5.91 15.49 1.81
CA LEU A 168 7.24 15.46 2.40
C LEU A 168 7.82 16.88 2.44
N LEU A 169 8.18 17.32 3.64
CA LEU A 169 8.71 18.63 3.99
C LEU A 169 10.22 18.54 4.23
N ALA A 170 10.95 19.61 3.89
CA ALA A 170 12.29 19.81 4.41
C ALA A 170 12.28 19.95 5.94
N GLY A 171 13.22 19.29 6.60
CA GLY A 171 13.39 19.35 8.05
C GLY A 171 14.55 18.46 8.51
N PRO A 172 14.96 18.56 9.79
CA PRO A 172 15.90 17.62 10.37
C PRO A 172 15.29 16.21 10.43
N ALA A 173 16.14 15.19 10.37
CA ALA A 173 15.71 13.83 10.70
C ALA A 173 15.21 13.78 12.16
N PRO A 174 14.20 12.97 12.46
CA PRO A 174 13.69 12.84 13.82
C PRO A 174 14.72 12.14 14.72
N GLU A 175 14.53 12.26 16.03
CA GLU A 175 15.30 11.48 17.00
C GLU A 175 15.03 9.96 16.80
N PRO A 176 15.99 9.07 17.09
CA PRO A 176 15.86 7.63 16.80
C PRO A 176 14.66 6.92 17.45
N ASP A 177 14.09 7.48 18.51
CA ASP A 177 12.94 6.95 19.25
C ASP A 177 11.63 7.72 18.99
N ALA A 178 11.65 8.69 18.07
CA ALA A 178 10.46 9.43 17.70
C ALA A 178 9.46 8.52 16.98
N LEU A 179 8.21 8.55 17.45
CA LEU A 179 7.10 7.80 16.83
C LEU A 179 6.56 8.49 15.57
N TYR A 180 6.86 9.77 15.39
CA TYR A 180 6.38 10.60 14.30
C TYR A 180 7.54 11.32 13.64
N ASP A 181 7.47 11.45 12.32
CA ASP A 181 8.39 12.26 11.54
C ASP A 181 7.67 13.52 11.07
N ASP A 182 8.02 14.68 11.65
CA ASP A 182 7.42 15.98 11.32
C ASP A 182 7.68 16.40 9.85
N ARG A 183 8.59 15.72 9.15
CA ARG A 183 8.80 15.91 7.72
C ARG A 183 7.67 15.30 6.90
N VAL A 184 6.90 14.35 7.44
CA VAL A 184 5.89 13.60 6.68
C VAL A 184 4.49 13.94 7.15
N VAL A 185 3.67 14.48 6.25
CA VAL A 185 2.24 14.71 6.49
C VAL A 185 1.42 13.69 5.71
N LEU A 186 0.66 12.88 6.44
CA LEU A 186 -0.22 11.87 5.86
C LEU A 186 -1.64 12.41 5.74
N HIS A 187 -2.15 12.51 4.52
CA HIS A 187 -3.54 12.90 4.28
C HIS A 187 -4.41 11.67 4.08
N TRP A 188 -4.99 11.19 5.18
CA TRP A 188 -5.88 10.04 5.20
C TRP A 188 -7.16 10.28 4.39
N LYS A 189 -7.64 9.24 3.71
CA LYS A 189 -8.99 9.20 3.17
C LYS A 189 -9.98 9.15 4.34
N THR A 190 -11.04 9.94 4.26
CA THR A 190 -12.20 9.74 5.12
C THR A 190 -12.95 8.52 4.60
N TRP A 191 -13.12 7.54 5.46
CA TRP A 191 -13.94 6.37 5.17
C TRP A 191 -15.34 6.75 5.63
N ASP A 192 -16.12 7.35 4.73
CA ASP A 192 -17.50 7.72 5.04
C ASP A 192 -18.26 6.46 5.45
N ASP A 193 -18.94 6.57 6.58
CA ASP A 193 -19.69 5.51 7.25
C ASP A 193 -20.56 4.71 6.25
N PRO A 194 -20.30 3.40 6.02
CA PRO A 194 -21.12 2.60 5.12
C PRO A 194 -22.54 2.39 5.66
N ALA A 195 -22.81 2.76 6.93
CA ALA A 195 -24.16 2.83 7.47
C ALA A 195 -24.83 4.16 7.07
N GLY A 196 -25.41 4.18 5.87
CA GLY A 196 -26.48 5.13 5.54
C GLY A 196 -27.62 5.02 6.55
N GLY A 197 -27.55 5.80 7.62
CA GLY A 197 -28.52 5.80 8.71
C GLY A 197 -28.80 7.23 9.15
N THR A 198 -29.77 7.85 8.49
CA THR A 198 -30.43 9.09 8.92
C THR A 198 -30.71 9.10 10.43
N GLY A 199 -30.13 10.06 11.15
CA GLY A 199 -30.46 10.39 12.54
C GLY A 199 -30.21 11.87 12.81
N PRO A 200 -31.14 12.59 13.47
CA PRO A 200 -31.40 14.00 13.22
C PRO A 200 -30.44 14.95 13.95
N GLY A 201 -30.36 16.17 13.43
CA GLY A 201 -29.58 17.26 14.00
C GLY A 201 -29.77 17.45 15.50
N GLY A 202 -28.68 17.80 16.16
CA GLY A 202 -28.65 18.19 17.56
C GLY A 202 -27.50 19.17 17.78
N THR A 203 -27.84 20.44 17.78
CA THR A 203 -27.04 21.53 18.36
C THR A 203 -26.60 21.20 19.78
N GLN A 204 -25.31 21.44 20.07
CA GLN A 204 -24.87 22.36 21.12
C GLN A 204 -23.42 22.77 20.91
#